data_AF-A0A529FDD0-F1
#
_entry.id   AF-A0A529FDD0-F1
#
_cell.length_a   1.000
_cell.length_b   1.000
_cell.length_c   1.000
_cell.angle_alpha   90.00
_cell.angle_beta   90.00
_cell.angle_gamma   90.00
#
_symmetry.space_group_name_H-M   'P 1'
#
loop_
_entity.id
_entity.type
_entity.pdbx_description
1 polymer ?
#
loop_
_entity_poly.entity_id
_entity_poly.type
_entity_poly.pdbx_seq_one_letter_code
_entity_poly.pdbx_strand_id
1 'polypeptide(L)'
;MASSLTTFTDEAKIALDTLSGRAAELFSPSLRLGVTGLSRAGKTVFISALVHNLIHGGRLPLFEAQKSGRIARAFLEEQPDDAVPR
;
A
#
# COMPACT_ATOMS: atom_id res chain seq x y z
N MET A 1 26.00 35.24 0.41
CA MET A 1 26.66 34.27 -0.49
C MET A 1 26.64 32.82 0.03
N ALA A 2 26.33 32.55 1.30
CA ALA A 2 26.23 31.17 1.83
C ALA A 2 24.89 30.46 1.52
N SER A 3 23.84 31.20 1.19
CA SER A 3 22.46 30.69 1.08
C SER A 3 22.20 29.85 -0.17
N SER A 4 22.83 30.16 -1.30
CA SER A 4 22.55 29.52 -2.59
C SER A 4 23.10 28.09 -2.68
N LEU A 5 24.26 27.81 -2.05
CA LEU A 5 24.86 26.47 -2.04
C LEU A 5 24.00 25.49 -1.23
N THR A 6 23.42 25.94 -0.11
CA THR A 6 22.50 25.14 0.71
C THR A 6 21.24 24.79 -0.07
N THR A 7 20.68 25.74 -0.83
CA THR A 7 19.49 25.52 -1.67
C THR A 7 19.75 24.48 -2.78
N PHE A 8 20.87 24.58 -3.52
CA PHE A 8 21.22 23.59 -4.54
C PHE A 8 21.44 22.19 -3.96
N THR A 9 22.06 22.09 -2.78
CA THR A 9 22.22 20.78 -2.13
C THR A 9 20.91 20.19 -1.63
N ASP A 10 19.96 21.02 -1.19
CA ASP A 10 18.63 20.54 -0.77
C ASP A 10 17.79 20.11 -1.97
N GLU A 11 17.83 20.85 -3.07
CA GLU A 11 17.12 20.51 -4.30
C GLU A 11 17.66 19.22 -4.93
N ALA A 12 18.99 19.03 -4.91
CA ALA A 12 19.62 17.78 -5.35
C ALA A 12 19.24 16.58 -4.46
N LYS A 13 19.13 16.77 -3.14
CA LYS A 13 18.67 15.72 -2.21
C LYS A 13 17.21 15.35 -2.46
N ILE A 14 16.33 16.33 -2.63
CA ILE A 14 14.90 16.10 -2.90
C ILE A 14 14.73 15.35 -4.23
N ALA A 15 15.49 15.72 -5.26
CA ALA A 15 15.48 15.04 -6.55
C ALA A 15 15.93 13.58 -6.41
N LEU A 16 17.00 13.33 -5.65
CA LEU A 16 17.50 11.99 -5.38
C LEU A 16 16.50 11.14 -4.58
N ASP A 17 15.87 11.69 -3.56
CA ASP A 17 14.86 11.02 -2.73
C ASP A 17 13.61 10.68 -3.53
N THR A 18 13.19 11.58 -4.43
CA THR A 18 12.06 11.31 -5.33
C THR A 18 12.38 10.19 -6.32
N LEU A 19 13.61 10.18 -6.84
CA LEU A 19 14.04 9.18 -7.81
C LEU A 19 14.22 7.80 -7.16
N SER A 20 14.79 7.76 -5.95
CA SER A 20 14.95 6.55 -5.17
C SER A 20 13.60 5.97 -4.73
N GLY A 21 12.66 6.81 -4.30
CA GLY A 21 11.29 6.43 -3.98
C GLY A 21 10.57 5.77 -5.16
N ARG A 22 10.69 6.35 -6.36
CA ARG A 22 10.12 5.76 -7.59
C ARG A 22 10.79 4.46 -8.00
N ALA A 23 12.11 4.35 -7.83
CA ALA A 23 12.83 3.12 -8.11
C ALA A 23 12.38 1.98 -7.19
N ALA A 24 12.09 2.26 -5.91
CA ALA A 24 11.60 1.26 -4.97
C ALA A 24 10.22 0.69 -5.37
N GLU A 25 9.31 1.53 -5.88
CA GLU A 25 7.98 1.10 -6.33
C GLU A 25 8.01 0.11 -7.51
N LEU A 26 9.09 0.10 -8.31
CA LEU A 26 9.26 -0.86 -9.40
C LEU A 26 9.53 -2.29 -8.90
N PHE A 27 10.16 -2.43 -7.73
CA PHE A 27 10.48 -3.74 -7.14
C PHE A 27 9.40 -4.22 -6.17
N SER A 28 8.76 -3.28 -5.47
CA SER A 28 7.70 -3.54 -4.49
C SER A 28 6.48 -2.68 -4.81
N PRO A 29 5.67 -3.04 -5.81
CA PRO A 29 4.48 -2.27 -6.17
C PRO A 29 3.50 -2.28 -5.00
N SER A 30 3.01 -1.10 -4.63
CA SER A 30 2.00 -0.93 -3.57
C SER A 30 0.67 -0.43 -4.16
N LEU A 31 -0.44 -0.84 -3.55
CA LEU A 31 -1.78 -0.42 -3.95
C LEU A 31 -2.57 0.00 -2.71
N ARG A 32 -3.12 1.21 -2.72
CA ARG A 32 -4.05 1.69 -1.69
C ARG A 32 -5.49 1.54 -2.14
N LEU A 33 -6.29 0.85 -1.32
CA LEU A 33 -7.69 0.57 -1.61
C LEU A 33 -8.59 1.36 -0.66
N GLY A 34 -9.31 2.35 -1.19
CA GLY A 34 -10.33 3.09 -0.44
C GLY A 34 -11.63 2.29 -0.35
N VAL A 35 -12.11 2.02 0.88
CA VAL A 35 -13.40 1.36 1.12
C VAL A 35 -14.39 2.38 1.66
N THR A 36 -15.49 2.62 0.93
CA THR A 36 -16.52 3.59 1.28
C THR A 36 -17.94 3.02 1.14
N GLY A 37 -18.94 3.81 1.53
CA GLY A 37 -20.34 3.44 1.53
C GLY A 37 -21.11 4.10 2.69
N LEU A 38 -22.44 4.12 2.59
CA LEU A 38 -23.32 4.67 3.62
C LEU A 38 -23.14 3.96 4.98
N SER A 39 -23.68 4.57 6.03
CA SER A 39 -23.72 3.92 7.34
C SER A 39 -24.44 2.57 7.23
N ARG A 40 -23.93 1.56 7.95
CA ARG A 40 -24.44 0.17 7.92
C ARG A 40 -24.37 -0.56 6.57
N ALA A 41 -23.73 0.00 5.54
CA ALA A 41 -23.53 -0.69 4.26
C ALA A 41 -22.58 -1.91 4.32
N GLY A 42 -22.01 -2.23 5.50
CA GLY A 42 -21.19 -3.43 5.68
C GLY A 42 -19.69 -3.25 5.43
N LYS A 43 -19.16 -2.02 5.34
CA LYS A 43 -17.74 -1.72 5.09
C LYS A 43 -16.77 -2.53 5.99
N THR A 44 -17.04 -2.60 7.28
CA THR A 44 -16.21 -3.33 8.25
C THR A 44 -16.23 -4.83 7.98
N VAL A 45 -17.42 -5.40 7.81
CA VAL A 45 -17.59 -6.84 7.51
C VAL A 45 -16.91 -7.19 6.19
N PHE A 46 -17.00 -6.32 5.19
CA PHE A 46 -16.32 -6.47 3.92
C PHE A 46 -14.79 -6.52 4.09
N ILE A 47 -14.20 -5.55 4.79
CA ILE A 47 -12.75 -5.50 5.03
C ILE A 47 -12.30 -6.76 5.79
N SER A 48 -12.98 -7.09 6.89
CA SER A 48 -12.65 -8.28 7.69
C SER A 48 -12.69 -9.57 6.86
N ALA A 49 -13.75 -9.75 6.06
CA ALA A 49 -13.89 -10.93 5.22
C ALA A 49 -12.83 -10.98 4.12
N LEU A 50 -12.53 -9.85 3.46
CA LEU A 50 -11.50 -9.77 2.43
C LEU A 50 -10.12 -10.14 3.00
N VAL A 51 -9.73 -9.52 4.11
CA VAL A 51 -8.45 -9.78 4.79
C VAL A 51 -8.36 -11.23 5.23
N HIS A 52 -9.41 -11.76 5.88
CA HIS A 52 -9.45 -13.16 6.31
C HIS A 52 -9.25 -14.12 5.14
N ASN A 53 -9.94 -13.92 4.02
CA ASN A 53 -9.84 -14.81 2.86
C ASN A 53 -8.48 -14.72 2.17
N LEU A 54 -7.84 -13.55 2.11
CA LEU A 54 -6.50 -13.42 1.55
C LEU A 54 -5.46 -14.16 2.39
N ILE A 55 -5.46 -13.94 3.70
CA ILE A 55 -4.46 -14.53 4.61
C ILE A 55 -4.61 -16.05 4.72
N HIS A 56 -5.84 -16.56 4.79
CA HIS A 56 -6.10 -17.99 5.02
C HIS A 56 -6.34 -18.78 3.73
N GLY A 57 -6.13 -18.18 2.55
CA GLY A 57 -6.32 -18.86 1.27
C GLY A 57 -7.77 -19.26 1.00
N GLY A 58 -8.74 -18.45 1.45
CA GLY A 58 -10.16 -18.67 1.24
C GLY A 58 -10.57 -18.61 -0.24
N ARG A 59 -11.83 -18.97 -0.51
CA ARG A 59 -12.36 -19.02 -1.88
C ARG A 59 -12.68 -17.62 -2.39
N LEU A 60 -11.85 -17.09 -3.28
CA LEU A 60 -12.08 -15.83 -4.00
C LEU A 60 -12.30 -16.09 -5.50
N PRO A 61 -13.46 -16.66 -5.91
CA PRO A 61 -13.68 -17.12 -7.27
C PRO A 61 -13.68 -15.99 -8.32
N LEU A 62 -13.98 -14.77 -7.91
CA LEU A 62 -13.95 -13.57 -8.75
C LEU A 62 -12.59 -12.88 -8.75
N PHE A 63 -11.65 -13.33 -7.92
CA PHE A 63 -10.30 -12.77 -7.88
C PHE A 63 -9.34 -13.67 -8.64
N GLU A 64 -9.07 -13.29 -9.89
CA GLU A 64 -8.31 -14.11 -10.83
C GLU A 64 -6.91 -14.48 -10.31
N ALA A 65 -6.22 -13.57 -9.63
CA ALA A 65 -4.90 -13.82 -9.04
C ALA A 65 -4.94 -15.01 -8.07
N GLN A 66 -5.97 -15.09 -7.23
CA GLN A 66 -6.15 -16.21 -6.31
C GLN A 66 -6.65 -17.47 -7.05
N LYS A 67 -7.61 -17.32 -7.95
CA LYS A 67 -8.16 -18.44 -8.74
C LYS A 67 -7.10 -19.15 -9.60
N SER A 68 -6.16 -18.39 -10.15
CA SER A 68 -5.04 -18.90 -10.96
C SER A 68 -3.84 -19.37 -10.12
N GLY A 69 -3.91 -19.27 -8.79
CA GLY A 69 -2.82 -19.69 -7.91
C GLY A 69 -1.57 -18.82 -7.98
N ARG A 70 -1.68 -17.57 -8.43
CA ARG A 70 -0.54 -16.63 -8.55
C ARG A 70 -0.10 -16.02 -7.22
N ILE A 71 -0.95 -16.08 -6.19
CA ILE A 71 -0.63 -15.55 -4.86
C ILE A 71 0.18 -16.59 -4.08
N ALA A 72 1.47 -16.33 -3.90
CA ALA A 72 2.35 -17.21 -3.13
C ALA A 72 2.12 -17.10 -1.62
N ARG A 73 1.85 -15.90 -1.11
CA ARG A 73 1.62 -15.63 0.32
C ARG A 73 0.81 -14.34 0.50
N ALA A 74 0.03 -14.28 1.56
CA ALA A 74 -0.54 -13.06 2.09
C ALA A 74 -0.39 -13.04 3.62
N PHE A 75 -0.03 -11.88 4.17
CA PHE A 75 0.10 -11.65 5.60
C PHE A 75 -0.16 -10.18 5.89
N LEU A 76 -0.42 -9.84 7.15
CA LEU A 76 -0.56 -8.45 7.58
C LEU A 76 0.83 -7.88 7.85
N GLU A 77 1.10 -6.72 7.28
CA GLU A 77 2.24 -5.88 7.63
C GLU A 77 1.79 -4.75 8.55
N GLU A 78 2.75 -4.14 9.23
CA GLU A 78 2.49 -2.97 10.05
C GLU A 78 2.06 -1.79 9.18
N GLN A 79 1.02 -1.09 9.64
CA GLN A 79 0.52 0.09 8.96
C GLN A 79 1.62 1.17 8.96
N PRO A 80 2.02 1.72 7.80
CA PRO A 80 3.13 2.69 7.71
C PRO A 80 2.80 4.08 8.25
N ASP A 81 1.52 4.35 8.55
CA ASP A 81 1.04 5.64 9.05
C ASP A 81 0.44 5.46 10.44
N ASP A 82 1.21 5.87 11.45
CA ASP A 82 0.80 5.80 12.86
C ASP A 82 -0.30 6.79 13.24
N ALA A 83 -0.60 7.78 12.38
CA ALA A 83 -1.72 8.70 12.62
C ALA A 83 -3.08 8.08 12.25
N VAL A 84 -3.08 6.93 11.56
CA VAL A 84 -4.30 6.23 11.15
C VAL A 84 -4.66 5.16 12.19
N PRO A 85 -5.93 5.09 12.64
CA PRO A 85 -6.38 4.00 13.49
C PRO A 85 -6.16 2.62 12.85
N ARG A 86 -5.65 1.67 13.65
CA ARG A 86 -5.38 0.27 13.24
C ARG A 86 -6.63 -0.60 13.32
#